data_AF-A0A352D774-F1
#
_entry.id   AF-A0A352D774-F1
#
_cell.length_a   1.000
_cell.length_b   1.000
_cell.length_c   1.000
_cell.angle_alpha   90.00
_cell.angle_beta   90.00
_cell.angle_gamma   90.00
#
_symmetry.space_group_name_H-M   'P 1'
#
loop_
_entity.id
_entity.type
_entity.pdbx_description
1 polymer ?
#
loop_
_entity_poly.entity_id
_entity_poly.type
_entity_poly.pdbx_seq_one_letter_code
_entity_poly.pdbx_strand_id
1 'polypeptide(L)'
;MKKIAVILLAAVFLAGCARIKEKVSGYYLSKARKTLSAQNPSETELAAAYADIDRSLSYRPSSRRALETLRLLTDKAYKSGFAGANDLEINILKRVLRASLYNWPVYAAAVNALSARGDLYALNGFAAKLEGVSSSTDTAQAYEISMALALCYASMAPWVEAEGYLNLNKDADALVEKAREYRRVRRRAEELRSVLARLDAADPALRKKVSGALLSSADAALGDLAGSREEAARIYAAADKLDSEPDFLRAAGLTVQGNSALVKKDYSRARALYQSALRNYPGFIDARKQLVEVDFQQGAGLALAGESLNAGKQLLYRAYEESDAVIEAALEAPNCLPFMKRDKFLADTYSIRAAVISAVSALEKGRLKNKMKLEKEFKAALDEAVRLNPQGKLARELLERYAKEGF
;
A
#
# COMPACT_ATOMS: atom_id res chain seq x y z
N MET A 1 55.29 -25.72 19.18
CA MET A 1 55.72 -25.12 17.89
C MET A 1 55.04 -25.70 16.65
N LYS A 2 54.88 -27.03 16.48
CA LYS A 2 54.20 -27.62 15.29
C LYS A 2 52.74 -27.16 15.07
N LYS A 3 51.96 -26.94 16.14
CA LYS A 3 50.56 -26.46 16.03
C LYS A 3 50.44 -25.02 15.50
N ILE A 4 51.40 -24.14 15.82
CA ILE A 4 51.39 -22.73 15.38
C ILE A 4 51.76 -22.63 13.88
N ALA A 5 52.70 -23.46 13.42
CA ALA A 5 53.08 -23.50 12.00
C ALA A 5 51.95 -24.04 11.10
N VAL A 6 51.17 -25.03 11.54
CA VAL A 6 50.01 -25.53 10.79
C VAL A 6 48.88 -24.50 10.70
N ILE A 7 48.64 -23.73 11.78
CA ILE A 7 47.66 -22.63 11.78
C ILE A 7 48.10 -21.49 10.86
N LEU A 8 49.38 -21.13 10.86
CA LEU A 8 49.94 -20.11 9.95
C LEU A 8 49.90 -20.56 8.49
N LEU A 9 50.20 -21.83 8.19
CA LEU A 9 50.13 -22.36 6.83
C LEU A 9 48.67 -22.40 6.34
N ALA A 10 47.74 -22.86 7.17
CA ALA A 10 46.31 -22.83 6.86
C ALA A 10 45.78 -21.41 6.66
N ALA A 11 46.22 -20.43 7.47
CA ALA A 11 45.87 -19.02 7.30
C ALA A 11 46.41 -18.44 5.98
N VAL A 12 47.60 -18.82 5.54
CA VAL A 12 48.18 -18.40 4.25
C VAL A 12 47.44 -19.03 3.06
N PHE A 13 47.09 -20.33 3.13
CA PHE A 13 46.29 -20.99 2.09
C PHE A 13 44.87 -20.40 2.01
N LEU A 14 44.23 -20.09 3.13
CA LEU A 14 42.92 -19.44 3.19
C LEU A 14 42.96 -17.97 2.70
N ALA A 15 44.03 -17.23 3.02
CA ALA A 15 44.23 -15.86 2.54
C ALA A 15 44.49 -15.78 1.03
N GLY A 16 45.19 -16.78 0.46
CA GLY A 16 45.37 -16.92 -0.99
C GLY A 16 44.03 -17.12 -1.73
N CYS A 17 43.15 -17.95 -1.19
CA CYS A 17 41.81 -18.16 -1.73
C CYS A 17 40.95 -16.89 -1.72
N ALA A 18 41.06 -16.05 -0.68
CA ALA A 18 40.28 -14.81 -0.56
C ALA A 18 40.63 -13.78 -1.65
N ARG A 19 41.92 -13.63 -1.98
CA ARG A 19 42.39 -12.72 -3.06
C ARG A 19 42.01 -13.23 -4.45
N ILE A 20 42.01 -14.54 -4.67
CA ILE A 20 41.57 -15.13 -5.94
C ILE A 20 40.06 -14.89 -6.11
N LYS A 21 39.24 -15.18 -5.10
CA LYS A 21 37.79 -14.91 -5.11
C LYS A 21 37.49 -13.44 -5.37
N GLU A 22 38.30 -12.52 -4.84
CA GLU A 22 38.17 -11.08 -5.13
C GLU A 22 38.37 -10.74 -6.59
N LYS A 23 39.46 -11.21 -7.20
CA LYS A 23 39.76 -10.95 -8.62
C LYS A 23 38.69 -11.55 -9.52
N VAL A 24 38.24 -12.77 -9.22
CA VAL A 24 37.18 -13.44 -9.97
C VAL A 24 35.84 -12.71 -9.83
N SER A 25 35.46 -12.31 -8.61
CA SER A 25 34.28 -11.48 -8.36
C SER A 25 34.34 -10.17 -9.14
N GLY A 26 35.48 -9.50 -9.13
CA GLY A 26 35.73 -8.25 -9.87
C GLY A 26 35.65 -8.42 -11.39
N TYR A 27 36.18 -9.53 -11.93
CA TYR A 27 36.10 -9.86 -13.35
C TYR A 27 34.65 -9.97 -13.83
N TYR A 28 33.82 -10.76 -13.17
CA TYR A 28 32.41 -10.88 -13.55
C TYR A 28 31.65 -9.56 -13.36
N LEU A 29 31.91 -8.83 -12.27
CA LEU A 29 31.29 -7.53 -12.05
C LEU A 29 31.65 -6.52 -13.14
N SER A 30 32.89 -6.56 -13.65
CA SER A 30 33.32 -5.68 -14.75
C SER A 30 32.57 -5.95 -16.06
N LYS A 31 32.22 -7.21 -16.34
CA LYS A 31 31.41 -7.58 -17.51
C LYS A 31 29.99 -7.01 -17.40
N ALA A 32 29.34 -7.22 -16.26
CA ALA A 32 28.00 -6.68 -16.03
C ALA A 32 27.96 -5.15 -16.13
N ARG A 33 29.00 -4.47 -15.65
CA ARG A 33 29.13 -3.00 -15.76
C ARG A 33 29.26 -2.52 -17.21
N LYS A 34 29.88 -3.29 -18.11
CA LYS A 34 29.91 -2.95 -19.54
C LYS A 34 28.51 -2.91 -20.13
N THR A 35 27.67 -3.90 -19.82
CA THR A 35 26.26 -3.91 -20.23
C THR A 35 25.49 -2.74 -19.61
N LEU A 36 25.73 -2.44 -18.33
CA LEU A 36 25.10 -1.31 -17.66
C LEU A 36 25.47 0.03 -18.33
N SER A 37 26.67 0.18 -18.88
CA SER A 37 27.11 1.39 -19.60
C SER A 37 26.65 1.45 -21.06
N ALA A 38 26.21 0.35 -21.68
CA ALA A 38 25.74 0.33 -23.06
C ALA A 38 24.44 1.12 -23.22
N GLN A 39 24.22 1.89 -24.29
CA GLN A 39 23.01 2.72 -24.42
C GLN A 39 21.73 1.88 -24.51
N ASN A 40 21.70 0.88 -25.39
CA ASN A 40 20.54 0.03 -25.65
C ASN A 40 20.95 -1.46 -25.60
N PRO A 41 21.21 -2.02 -24.40
CA PRO A 41 21.52 -3.44 -24.28
C PRO A 41 20.31 -4.28 -24.67
N SER A 42 20.54 -5.34 -25.45
CA SER A 42 19.53 -6.35 -25.76
C SER A 42 19.13 -7.15 -24.52
N GLU A 43 17.97 -7.81 -24.56
CA GLU A 43 17.51 -8.69 -23.46
C GLU A 43 18.52 -9.79 -23.14
N THR A 44 19.17 -10.36 -24.16
CA THR A 44 20.22 -11.37 -24.01
C THR A 44 21.44 -10.82 -23.27
N GLU A 45 21.86 -9.60 -23.58
CA GLU A 45 22.98 -8.95 -22.89
C GLU A 45 22.63 -8.61 -21.44
N LEU A 46 21.39 -8.19 -21.17
CA LEU A 46 20.88 -7.96 -19.81
C LEU A 46 20.86 -9.27 -19.01
N ALA A 47 20.32 -10.35 -19.56
CA ALA A 47 20.30 -11.66 -18.91
C ALA A 47 21.71 -12.18 -18.61
N ALA A 48 22.65 -12.00 -19.54
CA ALA A 48 24.06 -12.34 -19.33
C ALA A 48 24.70 -11.50 -18.21
N ALA A 49 24.37 -10.20 -18.14
CA ALA A 49 24.85 -9.33 -17.07
C ALA A 49 24.33 -9.76 -15.69
N TYR A 50 23.06 -10.18 -15.59
CA TYR A 50 22.51 -10.77 -14.35
C TYR A 50 23.27 -12.04 -13.95
N ALA A 51 23.55 -12.94 -14.90
CA ALA A 51 24.33 -14.15 -14.64
C ALA A 51 25.76 -13.85 -14.17
N ASP A 52 26.39 -12.80 -14.71
CA ASP A 52 27.71 -12.36 -14.27
C ASP A 52 27.67 -11.73 -12.86
N ILE A 53 26.65 -10.94 -12.53
CA ILE A 53 26.48 -10.43 -11.16
C ILE A 53 26.24 -11.57 -10.17
N ASP A 54 25.42 -12.55 -10.53
CA ASP A 54 25.17 -13.75 -9.73
C ASP A 54 26.45 -14.51 -9.41
N ARG A 55 27.28 -14.76 -10.44
CA ARG A 55 28.61 -15.34 -10.24
C ARG A 55 29.46 -14.46 -9.34
N SER A 56 29.48 -13.14 -9.55
CA SER A 56 30.23 -12.22 -8.70
C SER A 56 29.83 -12.33 -7.21
N LEU A 57 28.54 -12.41 -6.93
CA LEU A 57 27.99 -12.56 -5.58
C LEU A 57 28.24 -13.96 -5.00
N SER A 58 28.31 -15.01 -5.80
CA SER A 58 28.73 -16.35 -5.32
C SER A 58 30.16 -16.36 -4.75
N TYR A 59 31.05 -15.54 -5.32
CA TYR A 59 32.43 -15.40 -4.84
C TYR A 59 32.56 -14.37 -3.70
N ARG A 60 31.76 -13.30 -3.73
CA ARG A 60 31.68 -12.28 -2.66
C ARG A 60 30.23 -11.91 -2.33
N PRO A 61 29.56 -12.70 -1.47
CA PRO A 61 28.14 -12.53 -1.14
C PRO A 61 27.75 -11.17 -0.60
N SER A 62 28.65 -10.51 0.13
CA SER A 62 28.40 -9.21 0.77
C SER A 62 28.99 -8.03 -0.01
N SER A 63 29.32 -8.22 -1.30
CA SER A 63 29.90 -7.16 -2.14
C SER A 63 28.88 -6.05 -2.38
N ARG A 64 29.03 -4.92 -1.65
CA ARG A 64 28.19 -3.72 -1.82
C ARG A 64 28.16 -3.25 -3.28
N ARG A 65 29.31 -3.25 -3.94
CA ARG A 65 29.45 -2.87 -5.36
C ARG A 65 28.64 -3.78 -6.29
N ALA A 66 28.57 -5.07 -5.99
CA ALA A 66 27.80 -6.02 -6.80
C ALA A 66 26.29 -5.82 -6.59
N LEU A 67 25.84 -5.61 -5.35
CA LEU A 67 24.43 -5.30 -5.04
C LEU A 67 23.98 -3.98 -5.64
N GLU A 68 24.82 -2.95 -5.59
CA GLU A 68 24.54 -1.66 -6.24
C GLU A 68 24.47 -1.82 -7.77
N THR A 69 25.39 -2.58 -8.37
CA THR A 69 25.36 -2.85 -9.82
C THR A 69 24.11 -3.66 -10.20
N LEU A 70 23.67 -4.60 -9.34
CA LEU A 70 22.43 -5.35 -9.53
C LEU A 70 21.23 -4.41 -9.58
N ARG A 71 21.10 -3.52 -8.59
CA ARG A 71 19.99 -2.54 -8.52
C ARG A 71 19.96 -1.61 -9.74
N LEU A 72 21.12 -1.09 -10.12
CA LEU A 72 21.24 -0.19 -11.29
C LEU A 72 20.93 -0.91 -12.60
N LEU A 73 21.33 -2.19 -12.72
CA LEU A 73 20.98 -3.02 -13.87
C LEU A 73 19.47 -3.25 -13.94
N THR A 74 18.80 -3.53 -12.82
CA THR A 74 17.34 -3.70 -12.79
C THR A 74 16.60 -2.42 -13.14
N ASP A 75 16.97 -1.27 -12.58
CA ASP A 75 16.34 0.01 -12.94
C ASP A 75 16.49 0.31 -14.44
N LYS A 76 17.68 0.06 -15.00
CA LYS A 76 17.92 0.21 -16.44
C LYS A 76 17.08 -0.75 -17.27
N ALA A 77 17.07 -2.02 -16.91
CA ALA A 77 16.33 -3.06 -17.60
C ALA A 77 14.81 -2.80 -17.57
N TYR A 78 14.30 -2.30 -16.44
CA TYR A 78 12.91 -1.88 -16.31
C TYR A 78 12.59 -0.72 -17.25
N LYS A 79 13.45 0.31 -17.30
CA LYS A 79 13.29 1.46 -18.21
C LYS A 79 13.37 1.07 -19.70
N SER A 80 14.07 -0.01 -20.03
CA SER A 80 14.13 -0.55 -21.39
C SER A 80 13.01 -1.57 -21.69
N GLY A 81 12.07 -1.79 -20.77
CA GLY A 81 10.92 -2.69 -20.98
C GLY A 81 11.20 -4.19 -20.77
N PHE A 82 12.34 -4.56 -20.19
CA PHE A 82 12.68 -5.97 -19.94
C PHE A 82 11.90 -6.52 -18.73
N ALA A 83 10.78 -7.19 -19.00
CA ALA A 83 9.85 -7.66 -17.97
C ALA A 83 10.46 -8.62 -16.92
N GLY A 84 11.47 -9.43 -17.31
CA GLY A 84 12.09 -10.43 -16.44
C GLY A 84 13.13 -9.89 -15.44
N ALA A 85 13.44 -8.59 -15.48
CA ALA A 85 14.51 -7.98 -14.68
C ALA A 85 14.36 -8.19 -13.17
N ASN A 86 13.17 -7.90 -12.64
CA ASN A 86 12.88 -8.02 -11.21
C ASN A 86 12.95 -9.48 -10.72
N ASP A 87 12.48 -10.44 -11.52
CA ASP A 87 12.55 -11.86 -11.20
C ASP A 87 14.00 -12.35 -11.10
N LEU A 88 14.86 -11.90 -12.02
CA LEU A 88 16.29 -12.23 -12.00
C LEU A 88 16.97 -11.65 -10.76
N GLU A 89 16.73 -10.38 -10.43
CA GLU A 89 17.26 -9.76 -9.21
C GLU A 89 16.83 -10.52 -7.95
N ILE A 90 15.52 -10.74 -7.77
CA ILE A 90 14.98 -11.43 -6.60
C ILE A 90 15.55 -12.85 -6.47
N ASN A 91 15.69 -13.58 -7.58
CA ASN A 91 16.25 -14.93 -7.58
C ASN A 91 17.74 -14.97 -7.22
N ILE A 92 18.52 -13.98 -7.66
CA ILE A 92 19.93 -13.82 -7.26
C ILE A 92 20.00 -13.55 -5.76
N LEU A 93 19.24 -12.58 -5.25
CA LEU A 93 19.25 -12.22 -3.83
C LEU A 93 18.80 -13.39 -2.94
N LYS A 94 17.74 -14.11 -3.33
CA LYS A 94 17.27 -15.33 -2.63
C LYS A 94 18.35 -16.40 -2.59
N ARG A 95 19.10 -16.63 -3.68
CA ARG A 95 20.21 -17.61 -3.70
C ARG A 95 21.34 -17.22 -2.76
N VAL A 96 21.70 -15.95 -2.73
CA VAL A 96 22.72 -15.46 -1.79
C VAL A 96 22.28 -15.64 -0.33
N LEU A 97 21.01 -15.37 -0.01
CA LEU A 97 20.47 -15.56 1.34
C LEU A 97 20.36 -17.03 1.75
N ARG A 98 20.16 -17.96 0.81
CA ARG A 98 20.23 -19.41 1.11
C ARG A 98 21.63 -19.85 1.53
N ALA A 99 22.67 -19.23 0.97
CA ALA A 99 24.06 -19.52 1.33
C ALA A 99 24.50 -18.81 2.62
N SER A 100 23.90 -17.65 2.94
CA SER A 100 24.23 -16.87 4.13
C SER A 100 23.00 -16.09 4.62
N LEU A 101 22.29 -16.65 5.58
CA LEU A 101 21.05 -16.07 6.13
C LEU A 101 21.25 -14.67 6.72
N TYR A 102 22.40 -14.44 7.37
CA TYR A 102 22.74 -13.18 8.05
C TYR A 102 23.45 -12.17 7.14
N ASN A 103 23.30 -12.28 5.82
CA ASN A 103 23.86 -11.30 4.90
C ASN A 103 22.96 -10.06 4.81
N TRP A 104 23.05 -9.20 5.82
CA TRP A 104 22.15 -8.06 6.01
C TRP A 104 22.03 -7.09 4.84
N PRO A 105 23.12 -6.73 4.11
CA PRO A 105 22.99 -5.92 2.89
C PRO A 105 22.11 -6.57 1.82
N VAL A 106 22.22 -7.89 1.65
CA VAL A 106 21.41 -8.66 0.69
C VAL A 106 19.98 -8.78 1.18
N TYR A 107 19.79 -8.94 2.50
CA TYR A 107 18.46 -9.00 3.10
C TYR A 107 17.69 -7.70 2.84
N ALA A 108 18.32 -6.55 3.09
CA ALA A 108 17.74 -5.24 2.81
C ALA A 108 17.42 -5.06 1.32
N ALA A 109 18.33 -5.43 0.42
CA ALA A 109 18.09 -5.38 -1.02
C ALA A 109 16.92 -6.27 -1.44
N ALA A 110 16.82 -7.48 -0.89
CA ALA A 110 15.75 -8.43 -1.20
C ALA A 110 14.39 -7.92 -0.72
N VAL A 111 14.30 -7.40 0.50
CA VAL A 111 13.05 -6.82 1.02
C VAL A 111 12.63 -5.61 0.19
N ASN A 112 13.57 -4.72 -0.17
CA ASN A 112 13.25 -3.57 -1.01
C ASN A 112 12.75 -3.99 -2.41
N ALA A 113 13.36 -4.99 -3.04
CA ALA A 113 12.92 -5.51 -4.34
C ALA A 113 11.54 -6.19 -4.26
N LEU A 114 11.28 -6.98 -3.21
CA LEU A 114 9.98 -7.62 -2.98
C LEU A 114 8.90 -6.59 -2.64
N SER A 115 9.25 -5.58 -1.84
CA SER A 115 8.37 -4.46 -1.50
C SER A 115 8.03 -3.63 -2.74
N ALA A 116 8.98 -3.32 -3.62
CA ALA A 116 8.69 -2.62 -4.87
C ALA A 116 7.67 -3.37 -5.76
N ARG A 117 7.63 -4.70 -5.66
CA ARG A 117 6.68 -5.56 -6.39
C ARG A 117 5.35 -5.79 -5.66
N GLY A 118 5.29 -5.57 -4.34
CA GLY A 118 4.15 -5.98 -3.52
C GLY A 118 4.03 -7.49 -3.31
N ASP A 119 5.13 -8.24 -3.34
CA ASP A 119 5.11 -9.69 -3.11
C ASP A 119 5.00 -10.02 -1.61
N LEU A 120 3.77 -9.87 -1.08
CA LEU A 120 3.44 -10.12 0.32
C LEU A 120 3.77 -11.55 0.77
N TYR A 121 3.56 -12.54 -0.10
CA TYR A 121 3.84 -13.94 0.21
C TYR A 121 5.34 -14.16 0.48
N ALA A 122 6.21 -13.63 -0.39
CA ALA A 122 7.65 -13.75 -0.20
C ALA A 122 8.15 -12.93 0.99
N LEU A 123 7.61 -11.73 1.23
CA LEU A 123 7.94 -10.91 2.40
C LEU A 123 7.57 -11.61 3.72
N ASN A 124 6.40 -12.23 3.78
CA ASN A 124 5.96 -13.01 4.93
C ASN A 124 6.83 -14.26 5.13
N GLY A 125 7.23 -14.92 4.03
CA GLY A 125 8.20 -16.04 4.08
C GLY A 125 9.60 -15.63 4.57
N PHE A 126 10.00 -14.38 4.35
CA PHE A 126 11.23 -13.80 4.88
C PHE A 126 11.11 -13.51 6.38
N ALA A 127 10.03 -12.85 6.79
CA ALA A 127 9.72 -12.60 8.19
C ALA A 127 9.66 -13.90 9.01
N ALA A 128 8.92 -14.92 8.54
CA ALA A 128 8.80 -16.21 9.24
C ALA A 128 10.14 -16.92 9.45
N LYS A 129 11.05 -16.84 8.47
CA LYS A 129 12.41 -17.40 8.60
C LYS A 129 13.22 -16.69 9.67
N LEU A 130 13.13 -15.37 9.76
CA LEU A 130 13.81 -14.59 10.79
C LEU A 130 13.22 -14.83 12.18
N GLU A 131 11.90 -14.97 12.30
CA GLU A 131 11.24 -15.33 13.56
C GLU A 131 11.68 -16.72 14.04
N GLY A 132 11.86 -17.68 13.13
CA GLY A 132 12.38 -19.01 13.46
C GLY A 132 13.81 -19.02 14.01
N VAL A 133 14.58 -17.94 13.84
CA VAL A 133 15.97 -17.82 14.33
C VAL A 133 16.15 -16.68 15.35
N SER A 134 15.05 -16.06 15.84
CA SER A 134 15.11 -14.87 16.69
C SER A 134 15.49 -15.16 18.15
N SER A 135 15.76 -16.42 18.52
CA SER A 135 16.17 -16.83 19.87
C SER A 135 17.69 -16.76 20.10
N SER A 136 18.41 -15.90 19.36
CA SER A 136 19.86 -15.77 19.53
C SER A 136 20.19 -15.17 20.89
N THR A 137 21.18 -15.76 21.57
CA THR A 137 21.75 -15.23 22.82
C THR A 137 22.75 -14.09 22.56
N ASP A 138 23.14 -13.85 21.31
CA ASP A 138 23.98 -12.71 20.94
C ASP A 138 23.13 -11.45 20.72
N THR A 139 23.29 -10.47 21.60
CA THR A 139 22.59 -9.19 21.57
C THR A 139 22.78 -8.44 20.25
N ALA A 140 23.98 -8.49 19.64
CA ALA A 140 24.23 -7.81 18.37
C ALA A 140 23.45 -8.45 17.23
N GLN A 141 23.48 -9.78 17.16
CA GLN A 141 22.71 -10.52 16.17
C GLN A 141 21.20 -10.37 16.39
N ALA A 142 20.72 -10.40 17.64
CA ALA A 142 19.32 -10.19 17.98
C ALA A 142 18.83 -8.78 17.55
N TYR A 143 19.68 -7.77 17.68
CA TYR A 143 19.39 -6.42 17.19
C TYR A 143 19.25 -6.38 15.66
N GLU A 144 20.19 -6.98 14.93
CA GLU A 144 20.13 -7.05 13.46
C GLU A 144 18.92 -7.84 12.94
N ILE A 145 18.59 -8.97 13.59
CA ILE A 145 17.37 -9.75 13.28
C ILE A 145 16.12 -8.90 13.52
N SER A 146 16.04 -8.20 14.65
CA SER A 146 14.90 -7.33 14.97
C SER A 146 14.73 -6.21 13.95
N MET A 147 15.83 -5.64 13.48
CA MET A 147 15.81 -4.60 12.44
C MET A 147 15.37 -5.14 11.08
N ALA A 148 15.84 -6.33 10.70
CA ALA A 148 15.42 -6.99 9.47
C ALA A 148 13.93 -7.42 9.50
N LEU A 149 13.44 -7.91 10.65
CA LEU A 149 12.02 -8.17 10.87
C LEU A 149 11.20 -6.88 10.75
N ALA A 150 11.67 -5.79 11.37
CA ALA A 150 10.97 -4.51 11.33
C ALA A 150 10.84 -4.01 9.89
N LEU A 151 11.91 -4.13 9.10
CA LEU A 151 11.90 -3.80 7.68
C LEU A 151 10.89 -4.65 6.89
N CYS A 152 10.83 -5.97 7.11
CA CYS A 152 9.84 -6.84 6.46
C CYS A 152 8.40 -6.40 6.78
N TYR A 153 8.06 -6.28 8.07
CA TYR A 153 6.72 -5.94 8.50
C TYR A 153 6.32 -4.52 8.07
N ALA A 154 7.22 -3.55 8.18
CA ALA A 154 6.98 -2.20 7.71
C ALA A 154 6.75 -2.14 6.20
N SER A 155 7.49 -2.95 5.42
CA SER A 155 7.32 -3.03 3.97
C SER A 155 6.03 -3.72 3.54
N MET A 156 5.48 -4.64 4.34
CA MET A 156 4.22 -5.32 4.03
C MET A 156 2.99 -4.41 4.25
N ALA A 157 3.01 -3.58 5.30
CA ALA A 157 1.86 -2.76 5.72
C ALA A 157 1.20 -1.94 4.59
N PRO A 158 1.92 -1.15 3.75
CA PRO A 158 1.28 -0.36 2.70
C PRO A 158 0.63 -1.21 1.60
N TRP A 159 1.15 -2.40 1.33
CA TRP A 159 0.56 -3.32 0.35
C TRP A 159 -0.70 -4.00 0.88
N VAL A 160 -0.70 -4.40 2.15
CA VAL A 160 -1.92 -4.92 2.80
C VAL A 160 -3.02 -3.86 2.84
N GLU A 161 -2.66 -2.60 3.12
CA GLU A 161 -3.59 -1.47 3.06
C GLU A 161 -4.16 -1.26 1.64
N ALA A 162 -3.30 -1.30 0.61
CA ALA A 162 -3.72 -1.16 -0.78
C ALA A 162 -4.66 -2.31 -1.23
N GLU A 163 -4.34 -3.56 -0.90
CA GLU A 163 -5.19 -4.71 -1.18
C GLU A 163 -6.53 -4.61 -0.42
N GLY A 164 -6.50 -4.20 0.84
CA GLY A 164 -7.69 -3.95 1.64
C GLY A 164 -8.60 -2.87 1.02
N TYR A 165 -8.02 -1.77 0.57
CA TYR A 165 -8.75 -0.71 -0.13
C TYR A 165 -9.39 -1.21 -1.44
N LEU A 166 -8.72 -2.07 -2.21
CA LEU A 166 -9.30 -2.65 -3.43
C LEU A 166 -10.50 -3.56 -3.16
N ASN A 167 -10.54 -4.20 -1.98
CA ASN A 167 -11.61 -5.12 -1.58
C ASN A 167 -12.89 -4.42 -1.11
N LEU A 168 -12.84 -3.11 -0.80
CA LEU A 168 -14.01 -2.31 -0.43
C LEU A 168 -15.18 -2.39 -1.44
N ASN A 169 -14.90 -2.70 -2.70
CA ASN A 169 -15.88 -2.77 -3.78
C ASN A 169 -15.98 -4.17 -4.42
N LYS A 170 -15.33 -5.19 -3.85
CA LYS A 170 -15.20 -6.50 -4.52
C LYS A 170 -15.54 -7.68 -3.62
N ASP A 171 -14.99 -7.72 -2.42
CA ASP A 171 -14.98 -8.93 -1.61
C ASP A 171 -14.99 -8.57 -0.11
N ALA A 172 -16.07 -8.94 0.57
CA ALA A 172 -16.27 -8.66 1.98
C ALA A 172 -15.36 -9.49 2.87
N ASP A 173 -15.15 -10.76 2.54
CA ASP A 173 -14.36 -11.67 3.36
C ASP A 173 -12.88 -11.28 3.25
N ALA A 174 -12.41 -11.00 2.03
CA ALA A 174 -11.07 -10.51 1.81
C ALA A 174 -10.83 -9.14 2.47
N LEU A 175 -11.82 -8.25 2.55
CA LEU A 175 -11.70 -6.99 3.30
C LEU A 175 -11.41 -7.24 4.79
N VAL A 176 -12.17 -8.17 5.41
CA VAL A 176 -12.02 -8.52 6.82
C VAL A 176 -10.66 -9.17 7.07
N GLU A 177 -10.25 -10.11 6.22
CA GLU A 177 -8.94 -10.73 6.28
C GLU A 177 -7.82 -9.69 6.20
N LYS A 178 -7.91 -8.73 5.26
CA LYS A 178 -6.89 -7.69 5.11
C LYS A 178 -6.86 -6.72 6.28
N ALA A 179 -8.00 -6.37 6.88
CA ALA A 179 -8.05 -5.55 8.09
C ALA A 179 -7.30 -6.23 9.26
N ARG A 180 -7.52 -7.54 9.45
CA ARG A 180 -6.81 -8.35 10.45
C ARG A 180 -5.33 -8.47 10.14
N GLU A 181 -4.98 -8.73 8.88
CA GLU A 181 -3.60 -8.84 8.43
C GLU A 181 -2.84 -7.52 8.62
N TYR A 182 -3.46 -6.39 8.29
CA TYR A 182 -2.87 -5.06 8.49
C TYR A 182 -2.59 -4.83 9.97
N ARG A 183 -3.58 -5.08 10.84
CA ARG A 183 -3.40 -4.97 12.31
C ARG A 183 -2.23 -5.83 12.79
N ARG A 184 -2.14 -7.09 12.35
CA ARG A 184 -1.04 -8.01 12.71
C ARG A 184 0.32 -7.48 12.26
N VAL A 185 0.46 -7.20 10.97
CA VAL A 185 1.73 -6.78 10.35
C VAL A 185 2.20 -5.46 10.95
N ARG A 186 1.29 -4.51 11.08
CA ARG A 186 1.60 -3.16 11.53
C ARG A 186 1.96 -3.11 13.03
N ARG A 187 1.17 -3.78 13.90
CA ARG A 187 1.52 -3.89 15.33
C ARG A 187 2.86 -4.58 15.52
N ARG A 188 3.17 -5.60 14.72
CA ARG A 188 4.45 -6.30 14.80
C ARG A 188 5.63 -5.37 14.45
N ALA A 189 5.49 -4.51 13.45
CA ALA A 189 6.50 -3.48 13.17
C ALA A 189 6.66 -2.47 14.31
N GLU A 190 5.55 -2.06 14.95
CA GLU A 190 5.54 -1.13 16.09
C GLU A 190 6.15 -1.73 17.37
N GLU A 191 5.90 -3.01 17.64
CA GLU A 191 6.56 -3.78 18.69
C GLU A 191 8.07 -3.84 18.46
N LEU A 192 8.50 -4.18 17.25
CA LEU A 192 9.92 -4.28 16.90
C LEU A 192 10.61 -2.92 16.98
N ARG A 193 9.94 -1.83 16.59
CA ARG A 193 10.44 -0.47 16.81
C ARG A 193 10.66 -0.18 18.29
N SER A 194 9.73 -0.58 19.15
CA SER A 194 9.86 -0.44 20.61
C SER A 194 10.99 -1.31 21.18
N VAL A 195 11.20 -2.52 20.65
CA VAL A 195 12.35 -3.38 20.99
C VAL A 195 13.67 -2.72 20.61
N LEU A 196 13.78 -2.23 19.37
CA LEU A 196 14.98 -1.55 18.87
C LEU A 196 15.31 -0.30 19.69
N ALA A 197 14.31 0.51 20.04
CA ALA A 197 14.50 1.68 20.89
C ALA A 197 15.03 1.32 22.30
N ARG A 198 14.53 0.22 22.90
CA ARG A 198 15.03 -0.27 24.20
C ARG A 198 16.47 -0.78 24.11
N LEU A 199 16.80 -1.51 23.04
CA LEU A 199 18.16 -2.01 22.82
C LEU A 199 19.13 -0.86 22.54
N ASP A 200 18.72 0.14 21.76
CA ASP A 200 19.50 1.36 21.48
C ASP A 200 19.77 2.16 22.76
N ALA A 201 18.79 2.25 23.66
CA ALA A 201 18.96 2.92 24.95
C ALA A 201 19.92 2.16 25.89
N ALA A 202 19.93 0.83 25.83
CA ALA A 202 20.80 -0.02 26.65
C ALA A 202 22.25 -0.06 26.13
N ASP A 203 22.45 -0.15 24.82
CA ASP A 203 23.76 -0.10 24.17
C ASP A 203 23.70 0.60 22.80
N PRO A 204 24.00 1.92 22.75
CA PRO A 204 24.05 2.68 21.50
C PRO A 204 25.09 2.19 20.49
N ALA A 205 26.06 1.36 20.91
CA ALA A 205 27.05 0.81 19.99
C ALA A 205 26.48 -0.29 19.08
N LEU A 206 25.34 -0.90 19.43
CA LEU A 206 24.67 -1.91 18.59
C LEU A 206 24.32 -1.34 17.21
N ARG A 207 23.73 -0.15 17.17
CA ARG A 207 23.37 0.55 15.93
C ARG A 207 24.55 0.76 14.98
N LYS A 208 25.75 1.01 15.53
CA LYS A 208 26.99 1.21 14.75
C LYS A 208 27.52 -0.08 14.12
N LYS A 209 27.13 -1.25 14.64
CA LYS A 209 27.54 -2.56 14.12
C LYS A 209 26.67 -3.01 12.95
N VAL A 210 25.44 -2.50 12.86
CA VAL A 210 24.51 -2.86 11.78
C VAL A 210 25.01 -2.34 10.44
N SER A 211 24.82 -3.16 9.39
CA SER A 211 25.12 -2.72 8.04
C SER A 211 24.29 -1.47 7.66
N GLY A 212 24.94 -0.45 7.11
CA GLY A 212 24.25 0.81 6.76
C GLY A 212 23.07 0.63 5.77
N ALA A 213 23.11 -0.41 4.92
CA ALA A 213 22.01 -0.74 4.01
C ALA A 213 20.75 -1.21 4.76
N LEU A 214 20.91 -2.07 5.76
CA LEU A 214 19.80 -2.52 6.61
C LEU A 214 19.28 -1.37 7.48
N LEU A 215 20.18 -0.63 8.12
CA LEU A 215 19.82 0.51 8.96
C LEU A 215 19.00 1.54 8.19
N SER A 216 19.51 2.02 7.06
CA SER A 216 18.83 3.03 6.26
C SER A 216 17.49 2.56 5.71
N SER A 217 17.36 1.28 5.30
CA SER A 217 16.09 0.77 4.77
C SER A 217 15.06 0.61 5.89
N ALA A 218 15.46 0.07 7.04
CA ALA A 218 14.57 -0.11 8.18
C ALA A 218 14.11 1.23 8.77
N ASP A 219 15.02 2.21 8.92
CA ASP A 219 14.68 3.55 9.40
C ASP A 219 13.69 4.24 8.47
N ALA A 220 13.89 4.16 7.15
CA ALA A 220 12.98 4.74 6.16
C ALA A 220 11.59 4.09 6.26
N ALA A 221 11.51 2.76 6.22
CA ALA A 221 10.24 2.05 6.29
C ALA A 221 9.49 2.31 7.61
N LEU A 222 10.18 2.29 8.75
CA LEU A 222 9.58 2.61 10.06
C LEU A 222 9.21 4.10 10.19
N GLY A 223 9.93 4.98 9.51
CA GLY A 223 9.64 6.41 9.40
C GLY A 223 8.33 6.67 8.65
N ASP A 224 8.17 6.03 7.49
CA ASP A 224 6.94 6.09 6.69
C ASP A 224 5.74 5.59 7.49
N LEU A 225 5.92 4.49 8.23
CA LEU A 225 4.90 4.02 9.15
C LEU A 225 4.55 5.09 10.21
N ALA A 226 5.56 5.73 10.82
CA ALA A 226 5.34 6.75 11.85
C ALA A 226 4.42 7.89 11.40
N GLY A 227 4.47 8.24 10.11
CA GLY A 227 3.65 9.31 9.52
C GLY A 227 2.15 8.98 9.40
N SER A 228 1.75 7.70 9.51
CA SER A 228 0.36 7.25 9.29
C SER A 228 -0.35 6.75 10.55
N ARG A 229 0.04 7.21 11.75
CA ARG A 229 -0.47 6.71 13.05
C ARG A 229 -1.99 6.84 13.21
N GLU A 230 -2.57 7.96 12.82
CA GLU A 230 -4.01 8.20 12.97
C GLU A 230 -4.83 7.24 12.10
N GLU A 231 -4.39 7.01 10.86
CA GLU A 231 -5.04 6.06 9.96
C GLU A 231 -4.87 4.61 10.46
N ALA A 232 -3.68 4.26 10.98
CA ALA A 232 -3.45 2.95 11.57
C ALA A 232 -4.39 2.72 12.79
N ALA A 233 -4.55 3.72 13.66
CA ALA A 233 -5.45 3.63 14.81
C ALA A 233 -6.92 3.43 14.38
N ARG A 234 -7.36 4.11 13.32
CA ARG A 234 -8.69 3.90 12.73
C ARG A 234 -8.86 2.48 12.20
N ILE A 235 -7.89 1.97 11.43
CA ILE A 235 -7.94 0.61 10.88
C ILE A 235 -7.93 -0.42 12.03
N TYR A 236 -7.17 -0.19 13.09
CA TYR A 236 -7.18 -1.05 14.28
C TYR A 236 -8.56 -1.08 14.95
N ALA A 237 -9.16 0.09 15.18
CA ALA A 237 -10.49 0.18 15.76
C ALA A 237 -11.54 -0.52 14.89
N ALA A 238 -11.48 -0.35 13.57
CA ALA A 238 -12.35 -1.07 12.65
C ALA A 238 -12.13 -2.58 12.71
N ALA A 239 -10.88 -3.06 12.72
CA ALA A 239 -10.55 -4.47 12.85
C ALA A 239 -11.03 -5.07 14.19
N ASP A 240 -10.90 -4.33 15.29
CA ASP A 240 -11.39 -4.74 16.61
C ASP A 240 -12.93 -4.86 16.61
N LYS A 241 -13.65 -3.95 15.96
CA LYS A 241 -15.11 -4.04 15.76
C LYS A 241 -15.51 -5.22 14.87
N LEU A 242 -14.80 -5.45 13.76
CA LEU A 242 -15.04 -6.61 12.89
C LEU A 242 -14.92 -7.94 13.63
N ASP A 243 -14.06 -8.02 14.66
CA ASP A 243 -13.85 -9.23 15.45
C ASP A 243 -14.84 -9.37 16.62
N SER A 244 -15.31 -8.26 17.19
CA SER A 244 -16.06 -8.25 18.45
C SER A 244 -17.54 -7.88 18.33
N GLU A 245 -17.96 -7.23 17.23
CA GLU A 245 -19.32 -6.74 17.01
C GLU A 245 -19.94 -7.44 15.78
N PRO A 246 -20.74 -8.51 15.95
CA PRO A 246 -21.35 -9.24 14.83
C PRO A 246 -22.22 -8.36 13.93
N ASP A 247 -22.91 -7.37 14.50
CA ASP A 247 -23.73 -6.42 13.74
C ASP A 247 -22.88 -5.50 12.86
N PHE A 248 -21.73 -5.05 13.37
CA PHE A 248 -20.77 -4.26 12.60
C PHE A 248 -20.18 -5.09 11.45
N LEU A 249 -19.78 -6.33 11.73
CA LEU A 249 -19.28 -7.27 10.71
C LEU A 249 -20.32 -7.49 9.60
N ARG A 250 -21.60 -7.73 9.98
CA ARG A 250 -22.70 -7.87 9.02
C ARG A 250 -22.90 -6.60 8.20
N ALA A 251 -22.91 -5.43 8.83
CA ALA A 251 -23.09 -4.15 8.14
C ALA A 251 -21.95 -3.86 7.16
N ALA A 252 -20.70 -4.12 7.54
CA ALA A 252 -19.54 -4.01 6.66
C ALA A 252 -19.67 -4.95 5.45
N GLY A 253 -19.97 -6.22 5.68
CA GLY A 253 -20.12 -7.21 4.60
C GLY A 253 -21.25 -6.86 3.63
N LEU A 254 -22.42 -6.47 4.15
CA LEU A 254 -23.55 -6.02 3.32
C LEU A 254 -23.21 -4.77 2.52
N THR A 255 -22.45 -3.83 3.09
CA THR A 255 -22.01 -2.62 2.38
C THR A 255 -21.08 -2.95 1.22
N VAL A 256 -20.10 -3.84 1.40
CA VAL A 256 -19.18 -4.26 0.32
C VAL A 256 -19.92 -5.01 -0.79
N GLN A 257 -20.87 -5.88 -0.43
CA GLN A 257 -21.73 -6.55 -1.42
C GLN A 257 -22.61 -5.53 -2.17
N GLY A 258 -23.13 -4.52 -1.47
CA GLY A 258 -23.85 -3.40 -2.05
C GLY A 258 -23.00 -2.66 -3.08
N ASN A 259 -21.74 -2.37 -2.76
CA ASN A 259 -20.79 -1.71 -3.66
C ASN A 259 -20.57 -2.54 -4.93
N SER A 260 -20.43 -3.85 -4.78
CA SER A 260 -20.29 -4.78 -5.92
C SER A 260 -21.53 -4.79 -6.82
N ALA A 261 -22.73 -4.65 -6.25
CA ALA A 261 -23.98 -4.52 -7.01
C ALA A 261 -24.11 -3.15 -7.69
N LEU A 262 -23.72 -2.07 -7.00
CA LEU A 262 -23.71 -0.71 -7.55
C LEU A 262 -22.78 -0.59 -8.77
N VAL A 263 -21.58 -1.18 -8.72
CA VAL A 263 -20.66 -1.23 -9.88
C VAL A 263 -21.31 -1.91 -11.10
N LYS A 264 -22.17 -2.90 -10.87
CA LYS A 264 -22.94 -3.60 -11.93
C LYS A 264 -24.23 -2.86 -12.32
N LYS A 265 -24.48 -1.68 -11.75
CA LYS A 265 -25.71 -0.88 -11.92
C LYS A 265 -26.99 -1.61 -11.51
N ASP A 266 -26.89 -2.61 -10.63
CA ASP A 266 -28.04 -3.27 -10.00
C ASP A 266 -28.50 -2.44 -8.78
N TYR A 267 -29.12 -1.29 -9.08
CA TYR A 267 -29.48 -0.30 -8.06
C TYR A 267 -30.49 -0.82 -7.03
N SER A 268 -31.39 -1.73 -7.44
CA SER A 268 -32.39 -2.32 -6.54
C SER A 268 -31.72 -3.21 -5.50
N ARG A 269 -30.82 -4.10 -5.94
CA ARG A 269 -30.05 -4.95 -5.04
C ARG A 269 -29.09 -4.15 -4.17
N ALA A 270 -28.37 -3.18 -4.75
CA ALA A 270 -27.45 -2.33 -4.00
C ALA A 270 -28.18 -1.62 -2.85
N ARG A 271 -29.33 -0.99 -3.15
CA ARG A 271 -30.18 -0.32 -2.14
C ARG A 271 -30.62 -1.27 -1.04
N ALA A 272 -31.12 -2.46 -1.40
CA ALA A 272 -31.56 -3.45 -0.41
C ALA A 272 -30.44 -3.87 0.53
N LEU A 273 -29.22 -4.05 0.01
CA LEU A 273 -28.03 -4.40 0.79
C LEU A 273 -27.62 -3.28 1.75
N TYR A 274 -27.55 -2.03 1.29
CA TYR A 274 -27.22 -0.90 2.17
C TYR A 274 -28.28 -0.62 3.23
N GLN A 275 -29.58 -0.70 2.88
CA GLN A 275 -30.66 -0.61 3.87
C GLN A 275 -30.56 -1.74 4.90
N SER A 276 -30.21 -2.95 4.47
CA SER A 276 -29.97 -4.05 5.39
C SER A 276 -28.76 -3.81 6.28
N ALA A 277 -27.67 -3.21 5.76
CA ALA A 277 -26.53 -2.81 6.57
C ALA A 277 -26.94 -1.83 7.67
N LEU A 278 -27.74 -0.81 7.34
CA LEU A 278 -28.25 0.17 8.29
C LEU A 278 -29.24 -0.40 9.31
N ARG A 279 -30.00 -1.44 8.95
CA ARG A 279 -30.83 -2.16 9.94
C ARG A 279 -30.01 -2.92 10.96
N ASN A 280 -28.86 -3.47 10.56
CA ASN A 280 -27.95 -4.16 11.48
C ASN A 280 -27.15 -3.16 12.32
N TYR A 281 -26.70 -2.05 11.70
CA TYR A 281 -25.90 -1.03 12.36
C TYR A 281 -26.35 0.37 11.92
N PRO A 282 -27.29 1.02 12.63
CA PRO A 282 -27.90 2.29 12.20
C PRO A 282 -26.91 3.44 11.99
N GLY A 283 -25.81 3.47 12.76
CA GLY A 283 -24.76 4.46 12.63
C GLY A 283 -23.75 4.21 11.50
N PHE A 284 -23.96 3.22 10.62
CA PHE A 284 -22.97 2.82 9.61
C PHE A 284 -22.92 3.81 8.43
N ILE A 285 -22.22 4.92 8.63
CA ILE A 285 -22.19 6.06 7.71
C ILE A 285 -21.74 5.70 6.29
N ASP A 286 -20.89 4.68 6.13
CA ASP A 286 -20.47 4.19 4.81
C ASP A 286 -21.66 3.67 3.99
N ALA A 287 -22.59 2.94 4.60
CA ALA A 287 -23.80 2.47 3.90
C ALA A 287 -24.74 3.64 3.56
N ARG A 288 -24.83 4.66 4.44
CA ARG A 288 -25.62 5.88 4.17
C ARG A 288 -25.07 6.63 2.96
N LYS A 289 -23.75 6.86 2.92
CA LYS A 289 -23.06 7.49 1.77
C LYS A 289 -23.35 6.76 0.47
N GLN A 290 -23.32 5.42 0.50
CA GLN A 290 -23.56 4.64 -0.71
C GLN A 290 -25.03 4.64 -1.16
N LEU A 291 -25.99 4.79 -0.24
CA LEU A 291 -27.40 5.03 -0.62
C LEU A 291 -27.56 6.36 -1.37
N VAL A 292 -26.89 7.42 -0.91
CA VAL A 292 -26.85 8.70 -1.63
C VAL A 292 -26.34 8.51 -3.05
N GLU A 293 -25.27 7.73 -3.23
CA GLU A 293 -24.69 7.45 -4.54
C GLU A 293 -25.63 6.63 -5.44
N VAL A 294 -26.31 5.61 -4.89
CA VAL A 294 -27.33 4.83 -5.61
C VAL A 294 -28.46 5.74 -6.09
N ASP A 295 -29.00 6.58 -5.21
CA ASP A 295 -30.11 7.46 -5.53
C ASP A 295 -29.70 8.52 -6.55
N PHE A 296 -28.47 9.05 -6.46
CA PHE A 296 -27.90 9.93 -7.48
C PHE A 296 -27.77 9.24 -8.84
N GLN A 297 -27.08 8.09 -8.92
CA GLN A 297 -26.81 7.42 -10.19
C GLN A 297 -28.10 6.93 -10.87
N GLN A 298 -29.02 6.35 -10.09
CA GLN A 298 -30.32 5.90 -10.62
C GLN A 298 -31.20 7.10 -11.01
N GLY A 299 -31.26 8.13 -10.16
CA GLY A 299 -32.05 9.33 -10.42
C GLY A 299 -31.60 10.07 -11.68
N ALA A 300 -30.29 10.28 -11.83
CA ALA A 300 -29.69 10.85 -13.03
C ALA A 300 -29.93 9.97 -14.26
N GLY A 301 -29.84 8.63 -14.14
CA GLY A 301 -30.13 7.70 -15.22
C GLY A 301 -31.58 7.80 -15.72
N LEU A 302 -32.55 7.79 -14.82
CA LEU A 302 -33.99 7.93 -15.14
C LEU A 302 -34.31 9.28 -15.78
N ALA A 303 -33.66 10.34 -15.29
CA ALA A 303 -33.77 11.69 -15.84
C ALA A 303 -33.25 11.78 -17.27
N LEU A 304 -32.07 11.19 -17.54
CA LEU A 304 -31.45 11.18 -18.86
C LEU A 304 -32.21 10.33 -19.88
N ALA A 305 -32.78 9.19 -19.44
CA ALA A 305 -33.54 8.29 -20.31
C ALA A 305 -34.96 8.78 -20.60
N GLY A 306 -35.48 9.74 -19.82
CA GLY A 306 -36.87 10.24 -19.95
C GLY A 306 -37.94 9.23 -19.53
N GLU A 307 -37.55 8.06 -19.00
CA GLU A 307 -38.43 6.93 -18.69
C GLU A 307 -39.33 7.18 -17.47
N SER A 308 -38.86 7.95 -16.48
CA SER A 308 -39.65 8.34 -15.31
C SER A 308 -39.09 9.59 -14.63
N LEU A 309 -39.42 10.76 -15.18
CA LEU A 309 -38.87 12.05 -14.75
C LEU A 309 -39.23 12.38 -13.29
N ASN A 310 -40.44 12.03 -12.84
CA ASN A 310 -40.86 12.24 -11.45
C ASN A 310 -40.10 11.33 -10.46
N ALA A 311 -39.91 10.06 -10.80
CA ALA A 311 -39.14 9.14 -9.97
C ALA A 311 -37.65 9.55 -9.92
N GLY A 312 -37.09 9.96 -11.06
CA GLY A 312 -35.73 10.51 -11.13
C GLY A 312 -35.54 11.72 -10.24
N LYS A 313 -36.47 12.69 -10.29
CA LYS A 313 -36.48 13.87 -9.41
C LYS A 313 -36.53 13.49 -7.92
N GLN A 314 -37.43 12.59 -7.53
CA GLN A 314 -37.55 12.16 -6.13
C GLN A 314 -36.25 11.55 -5.59
N LEU A 315 -35.57 10.72 -6.40
CA LEU A 315 -34.29 10.15 -6.01
C LEU A 315 -33.19 11.22 -5.88
N LEU A 316 -33.13 12.18 -6.80
CA LEU A 316 -32.15 13.26 -6.74
C LEU A 316 -32.37 14.20 -5.55
N TYR A 317 -33.61 14.54 -5.22
CA TYR A 317 -33.90 15.35 -4.02
C TYR A 317 -33.54 14.60 -2.74
N ARG A 318 -33.81 13.30 -2.66
CA ARG A 318 -33.36 12.48 -1.52
C ARG A 318 -31.84 12.44 -1.42
N ALA A 319 -31.13 12.23 -2.53
CA ALA A 319 -29.67 12.25 -2.55
C ALA A 319 -29.12 13.63 -2.11
N TYR A 320 -29.78 14.72 -2.48
CA TYR A 320 -29.39 16.07 -2.09
C TYR A 320 -29.49 16.25 -0.56
N GLU A 321 -30.63 15.90 0.03
CA GLU A 321 -30.87 16.02 1.48
C GLU A 321 -29.94 15.09 2.28
N GLU A 322 -29.86 13.82 1.91
CA GLU A 322 -29.04 12.83 2.62
C GLU A 322 -27.54 13.08 2.47
N SER A 323 -27.07 13.68 1.36
CA SER A 323 -25.66 14.04 1.22
C SER A 323 -25.19 15.03 2.30
N ASP A 324 -26.06 15.96 2.70
CA ASP A 324 -25.76 16.94 3.76
C ASP A 324 -25.61 16.23 5.11
N ALA A 325 -26.58 15.38 5.44
CA ALA A 325 -26.59 14.63 6.68
C ALA A 325 -25.39 13.66 6.80
N VAL A 326 -24.92 13.11 5.67
CA VAL A 326 -23.69 12.29 5.64
C VAL A 326 -22.45 13.16 5.86
N ILE A 327 -22.39 14.35 5.27
CA ILE A 327 -21.27 15.28 5.48
C ILE A 327 -21.20 15.70 6.95
N GLU A 328 -22.30 16.14 7.54
CA GLU A 328 -22.38 16.55 8.95
C GLU A 328 -21.92 15.43 9.88
N ALA A 329 -22.45 14.21 9.69
CA ALA A 329 -22.06 13.06 10.50
C ALA A 329 -20.58 12.68 10.32
N ALA A 330 -20.01 12.83 9.13
CA ALA A 330 -18.60 12.54 8.84
C ALA A 330 -17.61 13.60 9.36
N LEU A 331 -18.11 14.81 9.65
CA LEU A 331 -17.34 15.85 10.33
C LEU A 331 -17.23 15.55 11.84
N GLU A 332 -18.28 14.99 12.43
CA GLU A 332 -18.32 14.61 13.85
C GLU A 332 -17.59 13.29 14.15
N ALA A 333 -17.81 12.27 13.31
CA ALA A 333 -17.27 10.93 13.51
C ALA A 333 -16.58 10.40 12.25
N PRO A 334 -15.45 9.68 12.38
CA PRO A 334 -14.79 9.05 11.24
C PRO A 334 -15.68 7.96 10.62
N ASN A 335 -15.50 7.71 9.32
CA ASN A 335 -16.13 6.59 8.64
C ASN A 335 -15.69 5.23 9.23
N CYS A 336 -16.53 4.21 9.07
CA CYS A 336 -16.44 2.93 9.76
C CYS A 336 -15.64 1.87 8.98
N LEU A 337 -15.72 1.86 7.65
CA LEU A 337 -15.01 0.85 6.86
C LEU A 337 -13.48 1.04 6.92
N PRO A 338 -12.70 -0.04 7.11
CA PRO A 338 -11.25 0.04 7.12
C PRO A 338 -10.71 0.46 5.75
N PHE A 339 -9.55 1.10 5.71
CA PHE A 339 -8.84 1.54 4.50
C PHE A 339 -9.47 2.66 3.68
N MET A 340 -10.73 3.03 3.93
CA MET A 340 -11.33 4.23 3.35
C MET A 340 -10.89 5.45 4.15
N LYS A 341 -9.95 6.24 3.60
CA LYS A 341 -9.44 7.47 4.23
C LYS A 341 -10.55 8.52 4.41
N ARG A 342 -10.51 9.25 5.52
CA ARG A 342 -11.50 10.30 5.84
C ARG A 342 -11.63 11.35 4.74
N ASP A 343 -10.51 11.91 4.29
CA ASP A 343 -10.51 12.97 3.26
C ASP A 343 -11.09 12.46 1.95
N LYS A 344 -10.80 11.20 1.60
CA LYS A 344 -11.38 10.57 0.42
C LYS A 344 -12.89 10.40 0.58
N PHE A 345 -13.35 9.87 1.72
CA PHE A 345 -14.77 9.70 2.02
C PHE A 345 -15.54 11.02 1.90
N LEU A 346 -15.03 12.08 2.53
CA LEU A 346 -15.62 13.41 2.48
C LEU A 346 -15.59 13.98 1.06
N ALA A 347 -14.46 13.90 0.36
CA ALA A 347 -14.33 14.39 -1.00
C ALA A 347 -15.32 13.71 -1.96
N ASP A 348 -15.46 12.39 -1.87
CA ASP A 348 -16.41 11.64 -2.70
C ASP A 348 -17.86 12.08 -2.38
N THR A 349 -18.17 12.33 -1.10
CA THR A 349 -19.52 12.79 -0.67
C THR A 349 -19.81 14.22 -1.14
N TYR A 350 -18.88 15.16 -0.98
CA TYR A 350 -18.99 16.52 -1.51
C TYR A 350 -19.10 16.53 -3.03
N SER A 351 -18.36 15.65 -3.73
CA SER A 351 -18.46 15.49 -5.19
C SER A 351 -19.86 15.04 -5.61
N ILE A 352 -20.45 14.07 -4.90
CA ILE A 352 -21.82 13.61 -5.14
C ILE A 352 -22.81 14.74 -4.88
N ARG A 353 -22.66 15.50 -3.79
CA ARG A 353 -23.52 16.66 -3.51
C ARG A 353 -23.50 17.67 -4.65
N ALA A 354 -22.32 18.08 -5.11
CA ALA A 354 -22.19 18.99 -6.25
C ALA A 354 -22.84 18.41 -7.51
N ALA A 355 -22.63 17.12 -7.79
CA ALA A 355 -23.24 16.44 -8.93
C ALA A 355 -24.77 16.40 -8.86
N VAL A 356 -25.34 16.15 -7.67
CA VAL A 356 -26.78 16.13 -7.44
C VAL A 356 -27.37 17.52 -7.65
N ILE A 357 -26.75 18.58 -7.10
CA ILE A 357 -27.22 19.96 -7.28
C ILE A 357 -27.25 20.32 -8.77
N SER A 358 -26.19 19.97 -9.51
CA SER A 358 -26.12 20.17 -10.95
C SER A 358 -27.24 19.40 -11.70
N ALA A 359 -27.46 18.13 -11.35
CA ALA A 359 -28.51 17.31 -11.95
C ALA A 359 -29.92 17.85 -11.68
N VAL A 360 -30.20 18.31 -10.45
CA VAL A 360 -31.47 18.95 -10.09
C VAL A 360 -31.65 20.26 -10.86
N SER A 361 -30.61 21.08 -10.98
CA SER A 361 -30.64 22.32 -11.77
C SER A 361 -31.00 22.08 -13.23
N ALA A 362 -30.36 21.07 -13.85
CA ALA A 362 -30.63 20.68 -15.22
C ALA A 362 -32.09 20.21 -15.43
N LEU A 363 -32.63 19.43 -14.47
CA LEU A 363 -34.00 18.92 -14.53
C LEU A 363 -35.07 20.01 -14.37
N GLU A 364 -34.79 21.04 -13.58
CA GLU A 364 -35.71 22.15 -13.35
C GLU A 364 -35.64 23.23 -14.43
N LYS A 365 -34.75 23.09 -15.43
CA LYS A 365 -34.62 23.98 -16.61
C LYS A 365 -34.62 25.47 -16.25
N GLY A 366 -33.94 25.83 -15.17
CA GLY A 366 -33.85 27.22 -14.69
C GLY A 366 -35.07 27.74 -13.92
N ARG A 367 -36.12 26.93 -13.67
CA ARG A 367 -37.27 27.30 -12.83
C ARG A 367 -37.05 27.03 -11.32
N LEU A 368 -35.79 27.04 -10.88
CA LEU A 368 -35.44 26.83 -9.48
C LEU A 368 -35.80 28.06 -8.63
N LYS A 369 -36.73 27.88 -7.68
CA LYS A 369 -37.09 28.93 -6.71
C LYS A 369 -35.89 29.46 -5.89
N ASN A 370 -34.86 28.62 -5.71
CA ASN A 370 -33.69 28.91 -4.87
C ASN A 370 -32.36 28.89 -5.64
N LYS A 371 -32.33 29.34 -6.91
CA LYS A 371 -31.17 29.23 -7.80
C LYS A 371 -29.85 29.73 -7.16
N MET A 372 -29.83 30.94 -6.60
CA MET A 372 -28.63 31.51 -5.96
C MET A 372 -28.11 30.67 -4.78
N LYS A 373 -29.02 30.10 -3.97
CA LYS A 373 -28.64 29.25 -2.84
C LYS A 373 -27.98 27.97 -3.35
N LEU A 374 -28.58 27.32 -4.35
CA LEU A 374 -28.05 26.10 -4.94
C LEU A 374 -26.71 26.32 -5.65
N GLU A 375 -26.54 27.44 -6.33
CA GLU A 375 -25.25 27.81 -6.95
C GLU A 375 -24.15 27.98 -5.90
N LYS A 376 -24.45 28.66 -4.78
CA LYS A 376 -23.51 28.81 -3.67
C LYS A 376 -23.14 27.46 -3.05
N GLU A 377 -24.12 26.60 -2.82
CA GLU A 377 -23.90 25.26 -2.25
C GLU A 377 -23.14 24.34 -3.21
N PHE A 378 -23.45 24.40 -4.50
CA PHE A 378 -22.72 23.69 -5.56
C PHE A 378 -21.24 24.05 -5.53
N LYS A 379 -20.94 25.35 -5.55
CA LYS A 379 -19.57 25.84 -5.56
C LYS A 379 -18.83 25.44 -4.28
N ALA A 380 -19.45 25.62 -3.11
CA ALA A 380 -18.84 25.24 -1.83
C ALA A 380 -18.54 23.74 -1.77
N ALA A 381 -19.46 22.88 -2.21
CA ALA A 381 -19.24 21.45 -2.24
C ALA A 381 -18.13 21.05 -3.24
N LEU A 382 -18.11 21.67 -4.42
CA LEU A 382 -17.11 21.41 -5.44
C LEU A 382 -15.70 21.83 -5.00
N ASP A 383 -15.57 23.04 -4.45
CA ASP A 383 -14.29 23.57 -3.95
C ASP A 383 -13.72 22.66 -2.85
N GLU A 384 -14.58 22.21 -1.93
CA GLU A 384 -14.19 21.32 -0.84
C GLU A 384 -13.81 19.92 -1.32
N ALA A 385 -14.55 19.37 -2.31
CA ALA A 385 -14.22 18.11 -2.94
C ALA A 385 -12.84 18.13 -3.61
N VAL A 386 -12.53 19.20 -4.35
CA VAL A 386 -11.22 19.39 -5.01
C VAL A 386 -10.12 19.61 -3.99
N ARG A 387 -10.37 20.35 -2.91
CA ARG A 387 -9.42 20.58 -1.82
C ARG A 387 -8.99 19.28 -1.14
N LEU A 388 -9.96 18.41 -0.83
CA LEU A 388 -9.74 17.14 -0.13
C LEU A 388 -9.18 16.04 -1.04
N ASN A 389 -9.60 16.00 -2.31
CA ASN A 389 -9.09 15.03 -3.29
C ASN A 389 -8.92 15.67 -4.68
N PRO A 390 -7.77 16.35 -4.93
CA PRO A 390 -7.51 17.00 -6.20
C PRO A 390 -7.51 16.06 -7.42
N GLN A 391 -7.34 14.76 -7.19
CA GLN A 391 -7.33 13.73 -8.25
C GLN A 391 -8.70 13.09 -8.47
N GLY A 392 -9.74 13.51 -7.72
CA GLY A 392 -11.10 12.99 -7.85
C GLY A 392 -11.69 13.27 -9.23
N LYS A 393 -11.96 12.21 -10.00
CA LYS A 393 -12.47 12.31 -11.38
C LYS A 393 -13.77 13.10 -11.47
N LEU A 394 -14.75 12.80 -10.61
CA LEU A 394 -16.06 13.46 -10.62
C LEU A 394 -15.96 14.97 -10.34
N ALA A 395 -15.24 15.35 -9.27
CA ALA A 395 -15.03 16.76 -8.93
C ALA A 395 -14.31 17.51 -10.06
N ARG A 396 -13.29 16.91 -10.67
CA ARG A 396 -12.57 17.51 -11.80
C ARG A 396 -13.47 17.71 -13.02
N GLU A 397 -14.24 16.70 -13.40
CA GLU A 397 -15.18 16.80 -14.52
C GLU A 397 -16.24 17.88 -14.27
N LEU A 398 -16.76 18.00 -13.03
CA LEU A 398 -17.68 19.06 -12.65
C LEU A 398 -17.03 20.45 -12.69
N LEU A 399 -15.80 20.59 -12.20
CA LEU A 399 -15.04 21.83 -12.23
C LEU A 399 -14.75 22.29 -13.65
N GLU A 400 -14.34 21.37 -14.52
CA GLU A 400 -14.09 21.66 -15.94
C GLU A 400 -15.36 22.11 -16.66
N ARG A 401 -16.52 21.53 -16.35
CA ARG A 401 -17.82 21.97 -16.91
C ARG A 401 -18.21 23.33 -16.35
N TYR A 402 -18.16 23.50 -15.04
CA TYR A 402 -18.51 24.76 -14.37
C TYR A 402 -17.65 25.94 -14.88
N ALA A 403 -16.35 25.73 -15.12
CA ALA A 403 -15.47 26.74 -15.69
C ALA A 403 -15.84 27.16 -17.13
N LYS A 404 -16.49 26.26 -17.91
CA LYS A 404 -16.89 26.51 -19.30
C LYS A 404 -18.31 27.07 -19.41
N GLU A 405 -19.22 26.55 -18.60
CA GLU A 405 -20.66 26.74 -18.78
C GLU A 405 -21.28 27.62 -17.68
N GLY A 406 -20.58 27.84 -16.56
CA GLY A 406 -21.18 28.40 -15.36
C GLY A 406 -22.04 27.37 -14.61
N PHE A 407 -22.93 27.85 -13.73
CA PHE A 407 -23.86 27.02 -12.95
C PHE A 407 -25.09 26.57 -13.72
#